data_AF-A0A9P8IHV7-F1
#
_entry.id   AF-A0A9P8IHV7-F1
#
_cell.length_a   1.000
_cell.length_b   1.000
_cell.length_c   1.000
_cell.angle_alpha   90.00
_cell.angle_beta   90.00
_cell.angle_gamma   90.00
#
_symmetry.space_group_name_H-M   'P 1'
#
loop_
_entity.id
_entity.type
_entity.pdbx_description
1 polymer ?
#
loop_
_entity_poly.entity_id
_entity_poly.type
_entity_poly.pdbx_seq_one_letter_code
_entity_poly.pdbx_strand_id
1 'polypeptide(L)'
;MAVDCTPLYAAATTCYNVISPRDCFCPNVLNNTCSAICRQRDQPAGYLHWVLGICANPISPWNSSDKGGVQFRMDWPDYQPLADTAYDNLFPWQWRIEFRADEVGGKNTSGKDRNNTTAAPSCPSYTAKLGVFAAVNATIIFVTLIFGRSDVMQFLTRNLLGRPGRWWWTVAFVNGIIAFGGNLIIAHMIRRTPGFANIDTTHLALLWIARPRLSWLAAFLVKFQMDKAIYFGVGASSALTEVILQAIGATYIGMTVHFAASRNYYRLHHLENIQRGYYASIMYSGALLWVISIGIALGICVSTFLGIGPIIAGVLTDVGKFLWQAVLSLGYRLAWICNICGIPLPQRRTDDPVELQSVRSSSKPSAVSHFRASVSETASLTRDRDVVSILLGVGLRLKDLNNLYFFGFLMSFPFTGQWLFWAGFVGLAGDR
;
A
#
# COMPACT_ATOMS: atom_id res chain seq x y z
N MET A 1 16.75 -38.12 -2.51
CA MET A 1 18.15 -38.07 -2.02
C MET A 1 18.32 -36.76 -1.27
N ALA A 2 18.53 -36.81 0.05
CA ALA A 2 18.98 -35.64 0.79
C ALA A 2 20.41 -35.35 0.33
N VAL A 3 20.63 -34.17 -0.26
CA VAL A 3 21.97 -33.72 -0.62
C VAL A 3 22.54 -33.09 0.63
N ASP A 4 23.54 -33.75 1.20
CA ASP A 4 24.07 -33.44 2.52
C ASP A 4 25.06 -32.29 2.43
N CYS A 5 24.79 -31.18 3.12
CA CYS A 5 25.67 -30.00 3.16
C CYS A 5 26.56 -30.01 4.40
N THR A 6 26.87 -31.21 4.88
CA THR A 6 27.75 -31.51 6.01
C THR A 6 29.05 -30.71 5.99
N PRO A 7 29.76 -30.54 4.85
CA PRO A 7 31.03 -29.80 4.83
C PRO A 7 30.88 -28.34 5.24
N LEU A 8 29.79 -27.68 4.81
CA LEU A 8 29.57 -26.27 5.12
C LEU A 8 29.13 -26.06 6.56
N TYR A 9 28.26 -26.94 7.09
CA TYR A 9 27.86 -26.91 8.49
C TYR A 9 29.01 -27.23 9.43
N ALA A 10 29.86 -28.20 9.06
CA ALA A 10 31.08 -28.51 9.80
C ALA A 10 32.02 -27.29 9.81
N ALA A 11 32.27 -26.68 8.64
CA ALA A 11 33.09 -25.48 8.54
C ALA A 11 32.54 -24.32 9.40
N ALA A 12 31.24 -24.05 9.34
CA ALA A 12 30.62 -23.02 10.16
C ALA A 12 30.81 -23.29 11.67
N THR A 13 30.64 -24.53 12.10
CA THR A 13 30.78 -24.94 13.51
C THR A 13 32.24 -24.84 13.97
N THR A 14 33.18 -25.29 13.15
CA THR A 14 34.63 -25.22 13.45
C THR A 14 35.10 -23.77 13.49
N CYS A 15 34.66 -22.94 12.53
CA CYS A 15 35.09 -21.54 12.44
C CYS A 15 34.44 -20.63 13.50
N TYR A 16 33.34 -21.05 14.14
CA TYR A 16 32.65 -20.25 15.15
C TYR A 16 33.52 -19.91 16.37
N ASN A 17 34.43 -20.81 16.75
CA ASN A 17 35.30 -20.64 17.92
C ASN A 17 36.68 -20.03 17.60
N VAL A 18 36.95 -19.65 16.35
CA VAL A 18 38.26 -19.12 15.93
C VAL A 18 38.30 -17.60 16.12
N ILE A 19 39.48 -17.04 16.41
CA ILE A 19 39.71 -15.60 16.61
C ILE A 19 39.22 -14.76 15.43
N SER A 20 39.29 -15.30 14.21
CA SER A 20 38.70 -14.71 13.00
C SER A 20 37.76 -15.71 12.31
N PRO A 21 36.48 -15.74 12.69
CA PRO A 21 35.50 -16.63 12.06
C PRO A 21 35.36 -16.39 10.57
N ARG A 22 35.57 -15.14 10.12
CA ARG A 22 35.50 -14.75 8.70
C ARG A 22 36.61 -15.40 7.87
N ASP A 23 37.87 -15.27 8.31
CA ASP A 23 39.02 -15.77 7.56
C ASP A 23 39.02 -17.30 7.47
N CYS A 24 38.38 -17.95 8.45
CA CYS A 24 38.12 -19.38 8.43
C CYS A 24 36.91 -19.74 7.54
N PHE A 25 35.78 -19.06 7.69
CA PHE A 25 34.51 -19.47 7.08
C PHE A 25 34.41 -19.10 5.59
N CYS A 26 34.82 -17.90 5.20
CA CYS A 26 34.58 -17.40 3.84
C CYS A 26 35.33 -18.18 2.75
N PRO A 27 36.60 -18.60 2.93
CA PRO A 27 37.25 -19.50 1.96
C PRO A 27 36.53 -20.85 1.82
N ASN A 28 35.95 -21.38 2.91
CA ASN A 28 35.18 -22.62 2.86
C ASN A 28 33.88 -22.47 2.07
N VAL A 29 33.23 -21.30 2.11
CA VAL A 29 32.05 -21.00 1.29
C VAL A 29 32.41 -20.90 -0.20
N LEU A 30 33.57 -20.36 -0.53
CA LEU A 30 34.04 -20.28 -1.93
C LEU A 30 34.42 -21.66 -2.48
N ASN A 31 35.02 -22.50 -1.65
CA ASN A 31 35.53 -23.81 -2.07
C ASN A 31 34.48 -24.93 -2.04
N ASN A 32 33.42 -24.80 -1.25
CA ASN A 32 32.40 -25.84 -1.11
C ASN A 32 31.05 -25.33 -1.62
N THR A 33 30.52 -25.97 -2.66
CA THR A 33 29.17 -25.66 -3.15
C THR A 33 28.11 -26.47 -2.43
N CYS A 34 27.00 -25.85 -2.05
CA CYS A 34 25.82 -26.53 -1.57
C CYS A 34 24.55 -25.94 -2.21
N SER A 35 24.13 -26.58 -3.30
CA SER A 35 22.88 -26.25 -3.99
C SER A 35 21.62 -26.68 -3.24
N ALA A 36 21.75 -27.43 -2.14
CA ALA A 36 20.65 -28.09 -1.45
C ALA A 36 20.22 -27.45 -0.12
N ILE A 37 21.03 -26.56 0.47
CA ILE A 37 20.72 -25.84 1.72
C ILE A 37 19.39 -25.07 1.62
N CYS A 38 18.85 -24.84 0.43
CA CYS A 38 17.64 -24.05 0.22
C CYS A 38 16.46 -24.79 -0.43
N ARG A 39 16.52 -26.11 -0.62
CA ARG A 39 15.53 -26.82 -1.46
C ARG A 39 14.21 -27.19 -0.78
N GLN A 40 14.09 -27.14 0.55
CA GLN A 40 12.91 -27.77 1.17
C GLN A 40 12.21 -27.06 2.32
N ARG A 41 12.79 -26.03 2.96
CA ARG A 41 12.11 -25.21 4.00
C ARG A 41 12.91 -24.00 4.47
N ASP A 42 14.15 -23.87 4.03
CA ASP A 42 15.06 -22.85 4.53
C ASP A 42 14.79 -21.48 3.91
N GLN A 43 15.20 -20.43 4.62
CA GLN A 43 15.07 -19.03 4.22
C GLN A 43 16.31 -18.63 3.39
N PRO A 44 16.35 -18.86 2.05
CA PRO A 44 17.52 -18.51 1.23
C PRO A 44 17.91 -17.05 1.39
N ALA A 45 16.91 -16.18 1.53
CA ALA A 45 17.06 -14.77 1.90
C ALA A 45 17.91 -14.58 3.17
N GLY A 46 17.56 -15.26 4.26
CA GLY A 46 18.24 -15.15 5.54
C GLY A 46 19.63 -15.75 5.52
N TYR A 47 19.81 -16.87 4.81
CA TYR A 47 21.12 -17.49 4.62
C TYR A 47 22.05 -16.59 3.79
N LEU A 48 21.55 -16.06 2.66
CA LEU A 48 22.29 -15.13 1.82
C LEU A 48 22.69 -13.88 2.59
N HIS A 49 21.76 -13.29 3.35
CA HIS A 49 22.03 -12.15 4.21
C HIS A 49 23.10 -12.47 5.27
N TRP A 50 23.05 -13.64 5.91
CA TRP A 50 24.04 -14.06 6.90
C TRP A 50 25.43 -14.25 6.28
N VAL A 51 25.56 -14.98 5.18
CA VAL A 51 26.85 -15.21 4.49
C VAL A 51 27.45 -13.89 4.04
N LEU A 52 26.68 -13.01 3.40
CA LEU A 52 27.18 -11.72 2.93
C LEU A 52 27.50 -10.78 4.11
N GLY A 53 26.74 -10.85 5.19
CA GLY A 53 27.03 -10.10 6.41
C GLY A 53 28.40 -10.43 7.01
N ILE A 54 28.84 -11.68 6.90
CA ILE A 54 30.16 -12.14 7.37
C ILE A 54 31.24 -11.89 6.31
N CYS A 55 30.98 -12.30 5.07
CA CYS A 55 32.01 -12.43 4.04
C CYS A 55 32.13 -11.22 3.11
N ALA A 56 31.03 -10.48 2.87
CA ALA A 56 31.02 -9.35 1.95
C ALA A 56 31.19 -7.98 2.63
N ASN A 57 30.93 -7.87 3.94
CA ASN A 57 31.10 -6.60 4.66
C ASN A 57 32.58 -6.22 4.82
N PRO A 58 33.04 -5.05 4.35
CA PRO A 58 34.40 -4.57 4.60
C PRO A 58 34.52 -4.13 6.07
N ILE A 59 35.41 -4.75 6.85
CA ILE A 59 35.60 -4.43 8.28
C ILE A 59 36.50 -3.19 8.49
N SER A 60 37.05 -2.58 7.44
CA SER A 60 37.87 -1.37 7.60
C SER A 60 36.99 -0.12 7.45
N PRO A 61 36.82 0.71 8.50
CA PRO A 61 36.09 1.99 8.40
C PRO A 61 36.87 3.08 7.65
N TRP A 62 38.08 2.82 7.14
CA TRP A 62 39.02 3.87 6.75
C TRP A 62 39.60 3.80 5.33
N ASN A 63 39.20 2.86 4.48
CA ASN A 63 39.53 2.88 3.05
C ASN A 63 38.39 2.32 2.19
N SER A 64 37.39 3.18 1.97
CA SER A 64 36.15 2.97 1.22
C SER A 64 36.36 3.02 -0.30
N SER A 65 37.10 2.04 -0.83
CA SER A 65 37.07 1.69 -2.26
C SER A 65 36.75 0.21 -2.48
N ASP A 66 35.75 -0.25 -1.73
CA ASP A 66 34.56 -1.01 -2.12
C ASP A 66 34.58 -2.03 -3.29
N LYS A 67 35.69 -2.76 -3.49
CA LYS A 67 35.72 -3.93 -4.40
C LYS A 67 35.55 -5.27 -3.69
N GLY A 68 35.85 -5.37 -2.40
CA GLY A 68 35.90 -6.66 -1.67
C GLY A 68 34.56 -7.40 -1.62
N GLY A 69 33.46 -6.72 -1.27
CA GLY A 69 32.14 -7.33 -1.19
C GLY A 69 31.50 -7.66 -2.55
N VAL A 70 31.90 -6.92 -3.60
CA VAL A 70 31.51 -7.23 -4.98
C VAL A 70 32.29 -8.44 -5.49
N GLN A 71 33.60 -8.48 -5.22
CA GLN A 71 34.47 -9.58 -5.62
C GLN A 71 34.04 -10.91 -5.01
N PHE A 72 33.75 -10.95 -3.70
CA PHE A 72 33.25 -12.17 -3.05
C PHE A 72 31.97 -12.70 -3.70
N ARG A 73 31.03 -11.82 -4.08
CA ARG A 73 29.78 -12.21 -4.76
C ARG A 73 30.04 -12.81 -6.14
N MET A 74 31.02 -12.28 -6.87
CA MET A 74 31.40 -12.81 -8.18
C MET A 74 32.17 -14.13 -8.08
N ASP A 75 32.97 -14.30 -7.03
CA ASP A 75 33.79 -15.50 -6.82
C ASP A 75 33.01 -16.66 -6.20
N TRP A 76 31.88 -16.38 -5.52
CA TRP A 76 31.06 -17.41 -4.87
C TRP A 76 30.16 -18.14 -5.89
N PRO A 77 30.43 -19.42 -6.22
CA PRO A 77 29.76 -20.10 -7.33
C PRO A 77 28.24 -20.28 -7.13
N ASP A 78 27.82 -20.38 -5.87
CA ASP A 78 26.42 -20.59 -5.53
C ASP A 78 25.63 -19.27 -5.36
N TYR A 79 26.29 -18.11 -5.43
CA TYR A 79 25.63 -16.82 -5.16
C TYR A 79 24.41 -16.59 -6.07
N GLN A 80 24.59 -16.73 -7.39
CA GLN A 80 23.52 -16.47 -8.36
C GLN A 80 22.31 -17.41 -8.20
N PRO A 81 22.47 -18.76 -8.15
CA PRO A 81 21.32 -19.64 -7.98
C PRO A 81 20.62 -19.46 -6.64
N LEU A 82 21.34 -19.13 -5.55
CA LEU A 82 20.72 -18.78 -4.27
C LEU A 82 20.01 -17.43 -4.32
N ALA A 83 20.57 -16.43 -4.97
CA ALA A 83 19.95 -15.12 -5.13
C ALA A 83 18.65 -15.23 -5.93
N ASP A 84 18.65 -16.01 -7.01
CA ASP A 84 17.47 -16.28 -7.83
C ASP A 84 16.41 -17.05 -7.01
N THR A 85 16.83 -18.09 -6.27
CA THR A 85 15.94 -18.83 -5.36
C THR A 85 15.41 -17.94 -4.23
N ALA A 86 16.21 -17.01 -3.71
CA ALA A 86 15.81 -16.06 -2.69
C ALA A 86 14.78 -15.08 -3.22
N TYR A 87 15.00 -14.53 -4.41
CA TYR A 87 14.07 -13.65 -5.11
C TYR A 87 12.73 -14.34 -5.37
N ASP A 88 12.78 -15.57 -5.88
CA ASP A 88 11.61 -16.40 -6.13
C ASP A 88 10.79 -16.66 -4.87
N ASN A 89 11.47 -16.81 -3.74
CA ASN A 89 10.87 -16.99 -2.43
C ASN A 89 10.46 -15.66 -1.74
N LEU A 90 10.44 -14.53 -2.45
CA LEU A 90 9.84 -13.28 -1.95
C LEU A 90 8.32 -13.23 -2.20
N PHE A 91 7.79 -14.06 -3.11
CA PHE A 91 6.36 -14.07 -3.38
C PHE A 91 5.62 -14.94 -2.35
N PRO A 92 4.58 -14.39 -1.67
CA PRO A 92 3.82 -15.14 -0.69
C PRO A 92 2.90 -16.21 -1.30
N TRP A 93 2.78 -16.23 -2.63
CA TRP A 93 1.92 -17.12 -3.40
C TRP A 93 2.74 -18.16 -4.14
N GLN A 94 2.16 -19.34 -4.36
CA GLN A 94 2.83 -20.43 -5.08
C GLN A 94 2.76 -20.32 -6.61
N TRP A 95 1.91 -19.43 -7.15
CA TRP A 95 1.79 -19.23 -8.59
C TRP A 95 2.84 -18.22 -9.08
N ARG A 96 3.27 -18.39 -10.33
CA ARG A 96 4.29 -17.56 -10.98
C ARG A 96 3.79 -17.03 -12.32
N ILE A 97 4.22 -15.83 -12.64
CA ILE A 97 4.12 -15.26 -13.98
C ILE A 97 5.44 -15.56 -14.67
N GLU A 98 5.44 -16.53 -15.57
CA GLU A 98 6.61 -16.88 -16.38
C GLU A 98 6.22 -16.76 -17.84
N PHE A 99 6.77 -15.75 -18.54
CA PHE A 99 6.62 -15.66 -19.98
C PHE A 99 7.41 -16.79 -20.65
N ARG A 100 6.70 -17.71 -21.29
CA ARG A 100 7.27 -18.80 -22.10
C ARG A 100 7.36 -18.37 -23.56
N ALA A 101 8.55 -17.93 -23.97
CA ALA A 101 8.83 -17.48 -25.34
C ALA A 101 8.63 -18.60 -26.39
N ASP A 102 8.83 -19.85 -25.97
CA ASP A 102 8.62 -21.07 -26.75
C ASP A 102 7.15 -21.29 -27.17
N GLU A 103 6.18 -20.74 -26.43
CA GLU A 103 4.76 -20.79 -26.81
C GLU A 103 4.37 -19.74 -27.84
N VAL A 104 5.12 -18.62 -27.90
CA VAL A 104 4.86 -17.52 -28.85
C VAL A 104 5.58 -17.75 -30.18
N GLY A 105 6.70 -18.48 -30.15
CA GLY A 105 7.47 -18.91 -31.32
C GLY A 105 6.85 -20.10 -32.04
N GLY A 106 5.67 -19.92 -32.64
CA GLY A 106 5.09 -20.90 -33.55
C GLY A 106 6.06 -21.26 -34.70
N LYS A 107 6.47 -22.53 -34.74
CA LYS A 107 7.05 -23.30 -35.85
C LYS A 107 8.23 -22.65 -36.59
N ASN A 108 9.42 -23.18 -36.32
CA ASN A 108 10.54 -23.46 -37.25
C ASN A 108 10.32 -23.00 -38.71
N THR A 109 10.29 -21.70 -38.95
CA THR A 109 10.64 -21.19 -40.27
C THR A 109 12.14 -21.04 -40.22
N SER A 110 12.82 -22.11 -40.64
CA SER A 110 14.23 -22.10 -41.06
C SER A 110 14.34 -21.19 -42.30
N GLY A 111 14.12 -19.90 -42.10
CA GLY A 111 14.10 -18.85 -43.10
C GLY A 111 15.25 -17.90 -42.83
N LYS A 112 16.15 -17.83 -43.80
CA LYS A 112 17.48 -17.23 -43.76
C LYS A 112 17.42 -15.69 -43.84
N ASP A 113 16.57 -15.03 -43.05
CA ASP A 113 16.40 -13.57 -43.06
C ASP A 113 16.87 -12.97 -41.73
N ARG A 114 18.20 -13.00 -41.55
CA ARG A 114 18.89 -12.66 -40.29
C ARG A 114 19.22 -11.16 -40.11
N ASN A 115 18.70 -10.27 -40.96
CA ASN A 115 19.18 -8.88 -41.01
C ASN A 115 18.18 -7.80 -40.56
N ASN A 116 16.94 -8.13 -40.23
CA ASN A 116 16.00 -7.16 -39.65
C ASN A 116 15.71 -7.53 -38.20
N THR A 117 16.61 -7.10 -37.30
CA THR A 117 16.41 -7.14 -35.85
C THR A 117 15.28 -6.18 -35.48
N THR A 118 14.03 -6.55 -35.74
CA THR A 118 12.89 -5.85 -35.14
C THR A 118 13.02 -6.02 -33.64
N ALA A 119 13.34 -4.91 -32.96
CA ALA A 119 13.48 -4.86 -31.52
C ALA A 119 12.27 -5.54 -30.87
N ALA A 120 12.53 -6.46 -29.94
CA ALA A 120 11.46 -7.08 -29.18
C ALA A 120 10.58 -5.98 -28.57
N PRO A 121 9.25 -6.11 -28.60
CA PRO A 121 8.36 -5.09 -28.06
C PRO A 121 8.75 -4.80 -26.61
N SER A 122 9.06 -3.53 -26.33
CA SER A 122 9.45 -3.09 -24.98
C SER A 122 8.27 -3.23 -24.04
N CYS A 123 8.45 -3.93 -22.92
CA CYS A 123 7.47 -3.94 -21.84
C CYS A 123 7.25 -2.50 -21.34
N PRO A 124 6.01 -2.12 -20.96
CA PRO A 124 5.75 -0.83 -20.37
C PRO A 124 6.48 -0.72 -19.03
N SER A 125 7.09 0.44 -18.78
CA SER A 125 7.82 0.68 -17.55
C SER A 125 6.93 0.58 -16.31
N TYR A 126 7.54 0.26 -15.17
CA TYR A 126 6.91 0.29 -13.85
C TYR A 126 6.05 1.55 -13.61
N THR A 127 6.55 2.73 -13.97
CA THR A 127 5.84 4.00 -13.80
C THR A 127 4.61 4.09 -14.69
N ALA A 128 4.65 3.55 -15.91
CA ALA A 128 3.50 3.49 -16.80
C ALA A 128 2.42 2.58 -16.24
N LYS A 129 2.79 1.40 -15.71
CA LYS A 129 1.86 0.47 -15.04
C LYS A 129 1.13 1.15 -13.88
N LEU A 130 1.86 1.86 -13.01
CA LEU A 130 1.26 2.64 -11.91
C LEU A 130 0.44 3.85 -12.39
N GLY A 131 0.86 4.51 -13.46
CA GLY A 131 0.12 5.62 -14.06
C GLY A 131 -1.27 5.22 -14.52
N VAL A 132 -1.41 4.03 -15.15
CA VAL A 132 -2.72 3.50 -15.55
C VAL A 132 -3.61 3.25 -14.33
N PHE A 133 -3.07 2.73 -13.22
CA PHE A 133 -3.84 2.56 -11.98
C PHE A 133 -4.33 3.89 -11.41
N ALA A 134 -3.49 4.93 -11.41
CA ALA A 134 -3.88 6.26 -10.97
C ALA A 134 -4.96 6.86 -11.88
N ALA A 135 -4.82 6.72 -13.20
CA ALA A 135 -5.77 7.24 -14.18
C ALA A 135 -7.16 6.58 -14.06
N VAL A 136 -7.22 5.25 -13.87
CA VAL A 136 -8.49 4.53 -13.67
C VAL A 136 -9.17 5.02 -12.39
N ASN A 137 -8.44 5.18 -11.29
CA ASN A 137 -8.99 5.70 -10.04
C ASN A 137 -9.47 7.15 -10.17
N ALA A 138 -8.74 8.02 -10.86
CA ALA A 138 -9.17 9.39 -11.15
C ALA A 138 -10.45 9.42 -11.99
N THR A 139 -10.56 8.54 -12.98
CA THR A 139 -11.76 8.38 -13.80
C THR A 139 -12.96 7.98 -12.94
N ILE A 140 -12.79 7.02 -12.04
CA ILE A 140 -13.85 6.59 -11.13
C ILE A 140 -14.32 7.74 -10.23
N ILE A 141 -13.40 8.58 -9.73
CA ILE A 141 -13.78 9.78 -8.96
C ILE A 141 -14.65 10.71 -9.79
N PHE A 142 -14.22 11.03 -11.01
CA PHE A 142 -14.94 11.94 -11.89
C PHE A 142 -16.33 11.41 -12.25
N VAL A 143 -16.41 10.12 -12.61
CA VAL A 143 -17.69 9.42 -12.86
C VAL A 143 -18.57 9.44 -11.62
N THR A 144 -18.02 9.21 -10.42
CA THR A 144 -18.77 9.25 -9.16
C THR A 144 -19.29 10.65 -8.84
N LEU A 145 -18.54 11.71 -9.14
CA LEU A 145 -19.01 13.09 -8.92
C LEU A 145 -20.19 13.46 -9.82
N ILE A 146 -20.18 13.01 -11.08
CA ILE A 146 -21.24 13.31 -12.05
C ILE A 146 -22.45 12.40 -11.83
N PHE A 147 -22.22 11.09 -11.87
CA PHE A 147 -23.29 10.07 -11.84
C PHE A 147 -23.69 9.68 -10.42
N GLY A 148 -22.90 10.03 -9.40
CA GLY A 148 -23.28 9.80 -8.00
C GLY A 148 -24.37 10.74 -7.50
N ARG A 149 -24.71 11.76 -8.30
CA ARG A 149 -25.78 12.69 -7.98
C ARG A 149 -27.14 12.05 -8.29
N SER A 150 -28.02 11.96 -7.29
CA SER A 150 -29.34 11.34 -7.44
C SER A 150 -30.18 11.95 -8.57
N ASP A 151 -30.11 13.27 -8.78
CA ASP A 151 -30.88 13.97 -9.82
C ASP A 151 -30.49 13.51 -11.23
N VAL A 152 -29.18 13.36 -11.46
CA VAL A 152 -28.63 12.91 -12.74
C VAL A 152 -29.06 11.47 -12.99
N MET A 153 -29.01 10.62 -11.97
CA MET A 153 -29.48 9.24 -12.10
C MET A 153 -30.99 9.12 -12.29
N GLN A 154 -31.79 9.92 -11.60
CA GLN A 154 -33.24 9.95 -11.81
C GLN A 154 -33.58 10.37 -13.24
N PHE A 155 -32.91 11.40 -13.74
CA PHE A 155 -33.04 11.84 -15.12
C PHE A 155 -32.64 10.74 -16.12
N LEU A 156 -31.46 10.14 -15.96
CA LEU A 156 -30.93 9.12 -16.87
C LEU A 156 -31.78 7.84 -16.88
N THR A 157 -32.29 7.45 -15.71
CA THR A 157 -33.02 6.19 -15.52
C THR A 157 -34.53 6.36 -15.59
N ARG A 158 -35.01 7.54 -16.02
CA ARG A 158 -36.45 7.87 -16.12
C ARG A 158 -37.21 7.55 -14.83
N ASN A 159 -36.66 7.95 -13.68
CA ASN A 159 -37.20 7.73 -12.33
C ASN A 159 -37.27 6.27 -11.85
N LEU A 160 -36.59 5.33 -12.52
CA LEU A 160 -36.48 3.94 -12.07
C LEU A 160 -35.47 3.78 -10.92
N LEU A 161 -34.31 4.45 -11.02
CA LEU A 161 -33.25 4.46 -10.02
C LEU A 161 -33.07 5.87 -9.44
N GLY A 162 -32.37 5.98 -8.31
CA GLY A 162 -32.02 7.27 -7.70
C GLY A 162 -33.07 7.86 -6.75
N ARG A 163 -34.15 7.14 -6.45
CA ARG A 163 -35.09 7.55 -5.37
C ARG A 163 -34.39 7.46 -4.01
N PRO A 164 -34.53 8.47 -3.14
CA PRO A 164 -33.87 8.47 -1.83
C PRO A 164 -34.36 7.30 -0.96
N GLY A 165 -33.41 6.66 -0.27
CA GLY A 165 -33.67 5.88 0.94
C GLY A 165 -33.88 4.37 0.82
N ARG A 166 -34.51 3.83 -0.23
CA ARG A 166 -35.03 2.44 -0.16
C ARG A 166 -34.12 1.33 -0.68
N TRP A 167 -33.15 1.63 -1.55
CA TRP A 167 -32.40 0.59 -2.32
C TRP A 167 -30.87 0.69 -2.25
N TRP A 168 -30.33 1.53 -1.37
CA TRP A 168 -28.88 1.77 -1.33
C TRP A 168 -28.07 0.50 -1.02
N TRP A 169 -28.57 -0.39 -0.18
CA TRP A 169 -27.90 -1.66 0.15
C TRP A 169 -27.91 -2.62 -1.04
N THR A 170 -29.01 -2.71 -1.78
CA THR A 170 -29.08 -3.54 -3.00
C THR A 170 -28.09 -3.04 -4.05
N VAL A 171 -28.01 -1.71 -4.23
CA VAL A 171 -27.00 -1.08 -5.10
C VAL A 171 -25.59 -1.45 -4.66
N ALA A 172 -25.32 -1.49 -3.34
CA ALA A 172 -24.02 -1.89 -2.82
C ALA A 172 -23.64 -3.33 -3.20
N PHE A 173 -24.58 -4.27 -3.09
CA PHE A 173 -24.36 -5.67 -3.47
C PHE A 173 -24.18 -5.83 -4.97
N VAL A 174 -25.01 -5.16 -5.77
CA VAL A 174 -24.89 -5.18 -7.23
C VAL A 174 -23.53 -4.61 -7.65
N ASN A 175 -23.11 -3.48 -7.09
CA ASN A 175 -21.79 -2.89 -7.34
C ASN A 175 -20.66 -3.83 -6.89
N GLY A 176 -20.82 -4.51 -5.76
CA GLY A 176 -19.87 -5.52 -5.27
C GLY A 176 -19.73 -6.69 -6.24
N ILE A 177 -20.85 -7.24 -6.73
CA ILE A 177 -20.87 -8.34 -7.71
C ILE A 177 -20.24 -7.90 -9.02
N ILE A 178 -20.57 -6.70 -9.53
CA ILE A 178 -19.99 -6.16 -10.76
C ILE A 178 -18.48 -5.97 -10.60
N ALA A 179 -18.03 -5.39 -9.48
CA ALA A 179 -16.61 -5.18 -9.22
C ALA A 179 -15.85 -6.51 -9.09
N PHE A 180 -16.43 -7.49 -8.39
CA PHE A 180 -15.89 -8.83 -8.27
C PHE A 180 -15.80 -9.54 -9.63
N GLY A 181 -16.91 -9.54 -10.38
CA GLY A 181 -16.99 -10.11 -11.73
C GLY A 181 -16.03 -9.45 -12.72
N GLY A 182 -15.87 -8.13 -12.66
CA GLY A 182 -14.87 -7.41 -13.46
C GLY A 182 -13.44 -7.87 -13.19
N ASN A 183 -13.09 -8.10 -11.92
CA ASN A 183 -11.77 -8.64 -11.56
C ASN A 183 -11.59 -10.10 -12.02
N LEU A 184 -12.65 -10.91 -11.98
CA LEU A 184 -12.63 -12.27 -12.53
C LEU A 184 -12.44 -12.27 -14.05
N ILE A 185 -13.13 -11.39 -14.78
CA ILE A 185 -12.97 -11.24 -16.23
C ILE A 185 -11.53 -10.83 -16.56
N ILE A 186 -10.96 -9.86 -15.84
CA ILE A 186 -9.55 -9.45 -16.01
C ILE A 186 -8.61 -10.63 -15.76
N ALA A 187 -8.81 -11.38 -14.67
CA ALA A 187 -7.99 -12.55 -14.35
C ALA A 187 -8.11 -13.64 -15.43
N HIS A 188 -9.30 -13.86 -15.97
CA HIS A 188 -9.54 -14.81 -17.05
C HIS A 188 -8.90 -14.37 -18.36
N MET A 189 -8.94 -13.06 -18.68
CA MET A 189 -8.25 -12.50 -19.84
C MET A 189 -6.74 -12.69 -19.72
N ILE A 190 -6.15 -12.41 -18.55
CA ILE A 190 -4.72 -12.63 -18.30
C ILE A 190 -4.36 -14.10 -18.51
N ARG A 191 -5.16 -15.03 -17.97
CA ARG A 191 -4.92 -16.47 -18.17
C ARG A 191 -4.98 -16.90 -19.64
N ARG A 192 -5.77 -16.24 -20.48
CA ARG A 192 -5.85 -16.52 -21.92
C ARG A 192 -4.67 -15.94 -22.72
N THR A 193 -3.89 -15.04 -22.15
CA THR A 193 -2.68 -14.53 -22.80
C THR A 193 -1.63 -15.66 -22.87
N PRO A 194 -1.03 -15.95 -24.04
CA PRO A 194 0.03 -16.94 -24.18
C PRO A 194 1.16 -16.70 -23.16
N GLY A 195 1.64 -17.78 -22.51
CA GLY A 195 2.57 -17.70 -21.38
C GLY A 195 1.95 -17.55 -19.99
N PHE A 196 0.65 -17.24 -19.85
CA PHE A 196 -0.02 -17.04 -18.54
C PHE A 196 -1.06 -18.12 -18.20
N ALA A 197 -1.13 -19.19 -19.01
CA ALA A 197 -2.17 -20.22 -18.89
C ALA A 197 -2.18 -20.98 -17.55
N ASN A 198 -1.02 -21.06 -16.90
CA ASN A 198 -0.78 -21.84 -15.68
C ASN A 198 -1.25 -21.14 -14.40
N ILE A 199 -1.67 -19.88 -14.49
CA ILE A 199 -2.04 -19.08 -13.32
C ILE A 199 -3.47 -19.41 -12.91
N ASP A 200 -3.67 -19.74 -11.63
CA ASP A 200 -5.02 -19.91 -11.10
C ASP A 200 -5.78 -18.57 -11.13
N THR A 201 -6.89 -18.60 -11.86
CA THR A 201 -7.78 -17.45 -12.06
C THR A 201 -8.35 -16.93 -10.74
N THR A 202 -8.63 -17.83 -9.79
CA THR A 202 -9.21 -17.46 -8.50
C THR A 202 -8.20 -16.66 -7.68
N HIS A 203 -6.99 -17.20 -7.55
CA HIS A 203 -5.88 -16.53 -6.90
C HIS A 203 -5.55 -15.17 -7.52
N LEU A 204 -5.54 -15.09 -8.85
CA LEU A 204 -5.30 -13.82 -9.54
C LEU A 204 -6.44 -12.81 -9.28
N ALA A 205 -7.70 -13.22 -9.36
CA ALA A 205 -8.84 -12.34 -9.10
C ALA A 205 -8.84 -11.80 -7.66
N LEU A 206 -8.53 -12.63 -6.66
CA LEU A 206 -8.39 -12.20 -5.27
C LEU A 206 -7.29 -11.16 -5.08
N LEU A 207 -6.15 -11.35 -5.77
CA LEU A 207 -5.09 -10.32 -5.80
C LEU A 207 -5.63 -9.01 -6.37
N TRP A 208 -6.30 -9.05 -7.53
CA TRP A 208 -6.88 -7.87 -8.18
C TRP A 208 -7.96 -7.17 -7.34
N ILE A 209 -8.65 -7.89 -6.46
CA ILE A 209 -9.59 -7.34 -5.48
C ILE A 209 -8.85 -6.61 -4.34
N ALA A 210 -7.64 -7.03 -3.96
CA ALA A 210 -6.83 -6.34 -2.97
C ALA A 210 -6.27 -4.98 -3.46
N ARG A 211 -6.61 -4.55 -4.69
CA ARG A 211 -6.19 -3.26 -5.25
C ARG A 211 -6.73 -2.06 -4.47
N PRO A 212 -5.93 -0.98 -4.35
CA PRO A 212 -6.42 0.28 -3.82
C PRO A 212 -7.50 0.84 -4.74
N ARG A 213 -8.65 1.16 -4.15
CA ARG A 213 -9.79 1.79 -4.83
C ARG A 213 -10.18 3.06 -4.10
N LEU A 214 -10.62 4.07 -4.85
CA LEU A 214 -11.08 5.36 -4.33
C LEU A 214 -12.61 5.45 -4.16
N SER A 215 -13.30 4.32 -4.25
CA SER A 215 -14.74 4.16 -3.97
C SER A 215 -15.15 4.79 -2.62
N TRP A 216 -14.34 4.60 -1.58
CA TRP A 216 -14.60 5.15 -0.25
C TRP A 216 -14.62 6.69 -0.20
N LEU A 217 -14.05 7.41 -1.18
CA LEU A 217 -14.16 8.87 -1.25
C LEU A 217 -15.61 9.34 -1.44
N ALA A 218 -16.49 8.50 -1.97
CA ALA A 218 -17.92 8.78 -2.03
C ALA A 218 -18.53 9.02 -0.63
N ALA A 219 -17.92 8.47 0.43
CA ALA A 219 -18.33 8.75 1.81
C ALA A 219 -18.13 10.22 2.20
N PHE A 220 -17.11 10.91 1.66
CA PHE A 220 -16.92 12.35 1.90
C PHE A 220 -17.96 13.21 1.20
N LEU A 221 -18.46 12.76 0.04
CA LEU A 221 -19.52 13.45 -0.69
C LEU A 221 -20.82 13.54 0.12
N VAL A 222 -21.01 12.67 1.12
CA VAL A 222 -22.19 12.73 1.99
C VAL A 222 -22.25 14.01 2.81
N LYS A 223 -21.12 14.66 3.12
CA LYS A 223 -21.11 16.00 3.74
C LYS A 223 -21.39 17.12 2.74
N PHE A 224 -21.20 16.88 1.45
CA PHE A 224 -21.49 17.86 0.42
C PHE A 224 -22.99 17.81 0.10
N GLN A 225 -23.70 18.91 0.30
CA GLN A 225 -25.16 19.00 0.08
C GLN A 225 -26.00 18.04 0.95
N MET A 226 -25.65 17.96 2.25
CA MET A 226 -26.39 17.17 3.24
C MET A 226 -27.88 17.51 3.26
N ASP A 227 -28.21 18.79 3.02
CA ASP A 227 -29.57 19.35 3.01
C ASP A 227 -30.54 18.57 2.12
N LYS A 228 -30.04 17.94 1.06
CA LYS A 228 -30.86 17.22 0.07
C LYS A 228 -30.62 15.71 0.07
N ALA A 229 -29.72 15.22 0.91
CA ALA A 229 -29.29 13.81 0.95
C ALA A 229 -28.91 13.22 -0.43
N ILE A 230 -28.50 14.06 -1.38
CA ILE A 230 -28.31 13.70 -2.80
C ILE A 230 -27.27 12.59 -2.97
N TYR A 231 -26.17 12.69 -2.23
CA TYR A 231 -25.06 11.73 -2.30
C TYR A 231 -25.14 10.62 -1.26
N PHE A 232 -26.16 10.63 -0.40
CA PHE A 232 -26.22 9.69 0.72
C PHE A 232 -26.24 8.23 0.24
N GLY A 233 -27.13 7.90 -0.70
CA GLY A 233 -27.25 6.53 -1.21
C GLY A 233 -25.96 6.04 -1.88
N VAL A 234 -25.27 6.91 -2.60
CA VAL A 234 -24.01 6.59 -3.28
C VAL A 234 -22.86 6.44 -2.27
N GLY A 235 -22.75 7.34 -1.30
CA GLY A 235 -21.75 7.24 -0.25
C GLY A 235 -21.92 5.98 0.61
N ALA A 236 -23.15 5.70 1.06
CA ALA A 236 -23.46 4.51 1.86
C ALA A 236 -23.26 3.21 1.09
N SER A 237 -23.76 3.13 -0.15
CA SER A 237 -23.59 1.94 -0.98
C SER A 237 -22.12 1.69 -1.33
N SER A 238 -21.37 2.74 -1.69
CA SER A 238 -19.94 2.64 -1.98
C SER A 238 -19.13 2.19 -0.76
N ALA A 239 -19.42 2.74 0.42
CA ALA A 239 -18.78 2.32 1.67
C ALA A 239 -19.03 0.83 1.96
N LEU A 240 -20.28 0.36 1.81
CA LEU A 240 -20.62 -1.05 2.01
C LEU A 240 -19.97 -1.97 0.96
N THR A 241 -20.00 -1.57 -0.32
CA THR A 241 -19.29 -2.28 -1.39
C THR A 241 -17.80 -2.40 -1.09
N GLU A 242 -17.19 -1.34 -0.57
CA GLU A 242 -15.78 -1.34 -0.19
C GLU A 242 -15.51 -2.30 0.96
N VAL A 243 -16.33 -2.30 2.02
CA VAL A 243 -16.19 -3.24 3.14
C VAL A 243 -16.23 -4.70 2.65
N ILE A 244 -17.18 -5.04 1.77
CA ILE A 244 -17.29 -6.40 1.20
C ILE A 244 -16.02 -6.78 0.46
N LEU A 245 -15.54 -5.88 -0.41
CA LEU A 245 -14.40 -6.19 -1.27
C LEU A 245 -13.07 -6.15 -0.49
N GLN A 246 -12.96 -5.33 0.55
CA GLN A 246 -11.85 -5.33 1.51
C GLN A 246 -11.82 -6.64 2.30
N ALA A 247 -12.98 -7.16 2.73
CA ALA A 247 -13.06 -8.45 3.43
C ALA A 247 -12.59 -9.62 2.53
N ILE A 248 -12.96 -9.60 1.25
CA ILE A 248 -12.49 -10.61 0.28
C ILE A 248 -10.98 -10.45 0.00
N GLY A 249 -10.52 -9.21 -0.20
CA GLY A 249 -9.09 -8.92 -0.43
C GLY A 249 -8.20 -9.17 0.80
N ALA A 250 -8.80 -9.18 2.00
CA ALA A 250 -8.11 -9.40 3.27
C ALA A 250 -7.36 -10.73 3.31
N THR A 251 -7.91 -11.77 2.68
CA THR A 251 -7.27 -13.09 2.60
C THR A 251 -5.86 -12.97 2.02
N TYR A 252 -5.71 -12.21 0.94
CA TYR A 252 -4.44 -12.04 0.23
C TYR A 252 -3.45 -11.19 1.02
N ILE A 253 -3.90 -10.04 1.53
CA ILE A 253 -3.05 -9.15 2.32
C ILE A 253 -2.62 -9.85 3.62
N GLY A 254 -3.53 -10.57 4.28
CA GLY A 254 -3.25 -11.36 5.48
C GLY A 254 -2.25 -12.49 5.23
N MET A 255 -2.38 -13.23 4.13
CA MET A 255 -1.38 -14.22 3.70
C MET A 255 0.00 -13.59 3.52
N THR A 256 0.07 -12.40 2.93
CA THR A 256 1.33 -11.65 2.75
C THR A 256 1.95 -11.28 4.09
N VAL A 257 1.15 -10.80 5.06
CA VAL A 257 1.65 -10.46 6.40
C VAL A 257 2.17 -11.71 7.12
N HIS A 258 1.40 -12.79 7.12
CA HIS A 258 1.80 -14.06 7.75
C HIS A 258 3.08 -14.63 7.11
N PHE A 259 3.19 -14.55 5.79
CA PHE A 259 4.36 -14.99 5.04
C PHE A 259 5.63 -14.21 5.43
N ALA A 260 5.54 -12.88 5.48
CA ALA A 260 6.67 -12.03 5.86
C ALA A 260 7.04 -12.20 7.35
N ALA A 261 6.05 -12.34 8.23
CA ALA A 261 6.27 -12.55 9.66
C ALA A 261 6.96 -13.89 9.94
N SER A 262 6.47 -14.99 9.35
CA SER A 262 7.05 -16.33 9.51
C SER A 262 8.50 -16.43 8.98
N ARG A 263 8.89 -15.54 8.08
CA ARG A 263 10.24 -15.47 7.50
C ARG A 263 11.13 -14.37 8.08
N ASN A 264 10.67 -13.66 9.12
CA ASN A 264 11.39 -12.54 9.72
C ASN A 264 11.74 -11.40 8.74
N TYR A 265 10.98 -11.23 7.65
CA TYR A 265 11.25 -10.20 6.63
C TYR A 265 10.98 -8.76 7.10
N TYR A 266 10.34 -8.59 8.26
CA TYR A 266 10.20 -7.28 8.91
C TYR A 266 11.45 -6.84 9.67
N ARG A 267 12.48 -7.69 9.81
CA ARG A 267 13.76 -7.28 10.42
C ARG A 267 14.51 -6.35 9.47
N LEU A 268 15.10 -5.29 10.02
CA LEU A 268 15.94 -4.36 9.29
C LEU A 268 17.05 -5.11 8.54
N HIS A 269 17.36 -4.67 7.32
CA HIS A 269 18.41 -5.19 6.43
C HIS A 269 18.24 -6.63 5.89
N HIS A 270 17.25 -7.40 6.36
CA HIS A 270 17.10 -8.81 5.96
C HIS A 270 16.94 -9.02 4.44
N LEU A 271 16.38 -8.04 3.73
CA LEU A 271 16.13 -8.10 2.28
C LEU A 271 17.13 -7.28 1.45
N GLU A 272 18.10 -6.60 2.06
CA GLU A 272 18.99 -5.65 1.37
C GLU A 272 19.85 -6.29 0.28
N ASN A 273 20.25 -7.55 0.50
CA ASN A 273 21.14 -8.28 -0.40
C ASN A 273 20.43 -9.10 -1.48
N ILE A 274 19.11 -9.06 -1.52
CA ILE A 274 18.30 -9.83 -2.46
C ILE A 274 17.92 -8.91 -3.61
N GLN A 275 17.99 -9.43 -4.83
CA GLN A 275 17.50 -8.70 -5.99
C GLN A 275 16.06 -8.22 -5.74
N ARG A 276 15.82 -6.92 -5.89
CA ARG A 276 14.51 -6.28 -5.64
C ARG A 276 13.93 -6.47 -4.22
N GLY A 277 14.76 -6.83 -3.23
CA GLY A 277 14.32 -6.97 -1.85
C GLY A 277 13.72 -5.69 -1.25
N TYR A 278 14.15 -4.51 -1.72
CA TYR A 278 13.52 -3.23 -1.38
C TYR A 278 12.01 -3.18 -1.71
N TYR A 279 11.62 -3.65 -2.91
CA TYR A 279 10.21 -3.66 -3.31
C TYR A 279 9.39 -4.69 -2.54
N ALA A 280 9.98 -5.85 -2.22
CA ALA A 280 9.36 -6.82 -1.32
C ALA A 280 9.14 -6.23 0.08
N SER A 281 10.11 -5.47 0.61
CA SER A 281 9.96 -4.75 1.88
C SER A 281 8.78 -3.78 1.84
N ILE A 282 8.67 -2.95 0.79
CA ILE A 282 7.51 -2.05 0.60
C ILE A 282 6.20 -2.84 0.56
N MET A 283 6.16 -3.96 -0.16
CA MET A 283 4.97 -4.81 -0.27
C MET A 283 4.52 -5.33 1.11
N TYR A 284 5.46 -5.87 1.89
CA TYR A 284 5.18 -6.40 3.23
C TYR A 284 4.78 -5.29 4.21
N SER A 285 5.48 -4.15 4.19
CA SER A 285 5.15 -3.00 5.03
C SER A 285 3.76 -2.44 4.70
N GLY A 286 3.40 -2.37 3.42
CA GLY A 286 2.07 -1.98 2.98
C GLY A 286 0.99 -2.93 3.46
N ALA A 287 1.24 -4.24 3.36
CA ALA A 287 0.31 -5.26 3.86
C ALA A 287 0.13 -5.18 5.39
N LEU A 288 1.21 -4.99 6.15
CA LEU A 288 1.17 -4.83 7.60
C LEU A 288 0.42 -3.56 8.00
N LEU A 289 0.72 -2.43 7.34
CA LEU A 289 0.01 -1.17 7.56
C LEU A 289 -1.49 -1.34 7.31
N TRP A 290 -1.88 -2.04 6.25
CA TRP A 290 -3.28 -2.34 5.97
C TRP A 290 -3.94 -3.13 7.09
N VAL A 291 -3.34 -4.24 7.54
CA VAL A 291 -3.91 -5.10 8.61
C VAL A 291 -4.09 -4.33 9.92
N ILE A 292 -3.10 -3.53 10.32
CA ILE A 292 -3.19 -2.71 11.53
C ILE A 292 -4.30 -1.67 11.36
N SER A 293 -4.31 -0.97 10.23
CA SER A 293 -5.26 0.12 9.98
C SER A 293 -6.70 -0.37 9.90
N ILE A 294 -6.96 -1.47 9.19
CA ILE A 294 -8.30 -2.05 9.10
C ILE A 294 -8.75 -2.64 10.44
N GLY A 295 -7.84 -3.25 11.22
CA GLY A 295 -8.13 -3.73 12.57
C GLY A 295 -8.55 -2.59 13.50
N ILE A 296 -7.84 -1.46 13.46
CA ILE A 296 -8.22 -0.24 14.21
C ILE A 296 -9.57 0.28 13.73
N ALA A 297 -9.79 0.39 12.41
CA ALA A 297 -11.04 0.89 11.86
C ALA A 297 -12.24 0.02 12.28
N LEU A 298 -12.12 -1.30 12.17
CA LEU A 298 -13.14 -2.25 12.61
C LEU A 298 -13.37 -2.16 14.12
N GLY A 299 -12.29 -2.05 14.92
CA GLY A 299 -12.39 -1.85 16.36
C GLY A 299 -13.19 -0.60 16.73
N ILE A 300 -12.93 0.53 16.05
CA ILE A 300 -13.69 1.77 16.27
C ILE A 300 -15.15 1.63 15.80
N CYS A 301 -15.39 1.00 14.66
CA CYS A 301 -16.75 0.73 14.19
C CYS A 301 -17.55 -0.09 15.22
N VAL A 302 -17.01 -1.23 15.65
CA VAL A 302 -17.64 -2.10 16.67
C VAL A 302 -17.88 -1.33 17.97
N SER A 303 -16.89 -0.57 18.42
CA SER A 303 -17.00 0.27 19.63
C SER A 303 -18.12 1.31 19.53
N THR A 304 -18.29 1.89 18.34
CA THR A 304 -19.33 2.89 18.07
C THR A 304 -20.73 2.25 18.09
N PHE A 305 -20.88 1.04 17.53
CA PHE A 305 -22.15 0.32 17.53
C PHE A 305 -22.51 -0.26 18.90
N LEU A 306 -21.55 -0.72 19.68
CA LEU A 306 -21.77 -1.23 21.04
C LEU A 306 -21.98 -0.13 22.09
N GLY A 307 -21.84 1.14 21.72
CA GLY A 307 -21.94 2.26 22.67
C GLY A 307 -20.77 2.40 23.65
N ILE A 308 -19.72 1.58 23.48
CA ILE A 308 -18.48 1.63 24.28
C ILE A 308 -17.55 2.76 23.77
N GLY A 309 -17.85 3.31 22.60
CA GLY A 309 -17.10 4.37 21.94
C GLY A 309 -16.65 5.54 22.85
N PRO A 310 -17.48 6.10 23.74
CA PRO A 310 -17.05 7.18 24.64
C PRO A 310 -15.93 6.77 25.60
N ILE A 311 -15.94 5.51 26.06
CA ILE A 311 -14.91 4.97 26.96
C ILE A 311 -13.59 4.81 26.22
N ILE A 312 -13.64 4.22 25.02
CA ILE A 312 -12.45 4.00 24.19
C ILE A 312 -11.90 5.32 23.65
N ALA A 313 -12.77 6.28 23.31
CA ALA A 313 -12.35 7.62 22.92
C ALA A 313 -11.59 8.31 24.05
N GLY A 314 -12.06 8.20 25.30
CA GLY A 314 -11.33 8.69 26.47
C GLY A 314 -9.92 8.10 26.56
N VAL A 315 -9.82 6.77 26.52
CA VAL A 315 -8.53 6.06 26.58
C VAL A 315 -7.61 6.45 25.42
N LEU A 316 -8.11 6.48 24.19
CA LEU A 316 -7.33 6.87 23.01
C LEU A 316 -6.89 8.32 23.05
N THR A 317 -7.71 9.24 23.55
CA THR A 317 -7.29 10.64 23.73
C THR A 317 -6.18 10.78 24.76
N ASP A 318 -6.20 9.99 25.83
CA ASP A 318 -5.17 10.02 26.86
C ASP A 318 -3.88 9.38 26.38
N VAL A 319 -3.96 8.23 25.70
CA VAL A 319 -2.80 7.58 25.04
C VAL A 319 -2.23 8.48 23.95
N GLY A 320 -3.08 9.13 23.14
CA GLY A 320 -2.67 10.04 22.08
C GLY A 320 -1.94 11.27 22.63
N LYS A 321 -2.46 11.88 23.69
CA LYS A 321 -1.77 12.97 24.40
C LYS A 321 -0.42 12.51 24.95
N PHE A 322 -0.36 11.31 25.55
CA PHE A 322 0.87 10.75 26.06
C PHE A 322 1.91 10.50 24.95
N LEU A 323 1.51 9.88 23.84
CA LEU A 323 2.38 9.64 22.69
C LEU A 323 2.84 10.94 22.04
N TRP A 324 1.95 11.93 21.88
CA TRP A 324 2.29 13.25 21.37
C TRP A 324 3.31 13.96 22.27
N GLN A 325 3.11 13.91 23.59
CA GLN A 325 4.06 14.43 24.56
C GLN A 325 5.40 13.68 24.51
N ALA A 326 5.38 12.36 24.36
CA ALA A 326 6.59 11.55 24.20
C ALA A 326 7.37 11.93 22.94
N VAL A 327 6.70 12.09 21.80
CA VAL A 327 7.30 12.54 20.54
C VAL A 327 7.88 13.94 20.67
N LEU A 328 7.14 14.89 21.26
CA LEU A 328 7.67 16.23 21.52
C LEU A 328 8.89 16.18 22.44
N SER A 329 8.85 15.38 23.50
CA SER A 329 9.97 15.23 24.43
C SER A 329 11.20 14.61 23.77
N LEU A 330 11.01 13.66 22.85
CA LEU A 330 12.07 13.04 22.06
C LEU A 330 12.65 14.05 21.07
N GLY A 331 11.79 14.85 20.43
CA GLY A 331 12.20 15.95 19.55
C GLY A 331 13.04 17.01 20.29
N TYR A 332 12.62 17.41 21.48
CA TYR A 332 13.40 18.33 22.34
C TYR A 332 14.75 17.74 22.75
N ARG A 333 14.80 16.44 23.10
CA ARG A 333 16.05 15.76 23.45
C ARG A 333 16.99 15.63 22.25
N LEU A 334 16.47 15.31 21.06
CA LEU A 334 17.26 15.25 19.83
C LEU A 334 17.78 16.62 19.41
N ALA A 335 16.95 17.67 19.52
CA ALA A 335 17.39 19.05 19.27
C ALA A 335 18.48 19.50 20.26
N TRP A 336 18.38 19.09 21.52
CA TRP A 336 19.40 19.37 22.54
C TRP A 336 20.72 18.65 22.27
N ILE A 337 20.67 17.37 21.84
CA ILE A 337 21.86 16.62 21.41
C ILE A 337 22.51 17.28 20.18
N CYS A 338 21.73 17.74 19.20
CA CYS A 338 22.27 18.50 18.07
C CYS A 338 22.98 19.81 18.51
N ASN A 339 22.48 20.47 19.56
CA ASN A 339 23.07 21.71 20.07
C ASN A 339 24.38 21.46 20.84
N ILE A 340 24.53 20.29 21.48
CA ILE A 340 25.75 19.87 22.18
C ILE A 340 26.81 19.32 21.24
N CYS A 341 26.42 18.65 20.15
CA CYS A 341 27.37 18.08 19.21
C CYS A 341 28.10 19.12 18.36
N GLY A 342 27.78 20.42 18.47
CA GLY A 342 28.58 21.50 17.89
C GLY A 342 28.80 21.40 16.38
N ILE A 343 27.98 20.61 15.66
CA ILE A 343 28.06 20.50 14.21
C ILE A 343 27.55 21.83 13.66
N PRO A 344 28.39 22.67 13.05
CA PRO A 344 27.95 23.93 12.50
C PRO A 344 26.98 23.63 11.36
N LEU A 345 25.70 23.95 11.57
CA LEU A 345 24.72 23.93 10.49
C LEU A 345 25.22 24.87 9.39
N PRO A 346 25.12 24.49 8.10
CA PRO A 346 25.52 25.34 7.00
C PRO A 346 24.72 26.65 7.09
N GLN A 347 25.44 27.72 7.40
CA GLN A 347 24.91 29.05 7.59
C GLN A 347 24.24 29.47 6.28
N ARG A 348 22.91 29.41 6.27
CA ARG A 348 22.10 29.83 5.13
C ARG A 348 22.36 31.32 4.94
N ARG A 349 23.15 31.66 3.91
CA ARG A 349 23.41 33.01 3.46
C ARG A 349 22.06 33.66 3.16
N THR A 350 21.60 34.51 4.07
CA THR A 350 20.47 35.42 3.90
C THR A 350 20.96 36.57 3.06
N ASP A 351 20.73 36.48 1.75
CA ASP A 351 20.80 37.63 0.86
C ASP A 351 19.46 38.40 0.97
N ASP A 352 19.62 39.69 1.27
CA ASP A 352 18.77 40.87 1.07
C ASP A 352 17.42 41.04 1.79
N PRO A 353 17.26 42.16 2.54
CA PRO A 353 15.96 42.60 3.05
C PRO A 353 15.12 43.20 1.91
N VAL A 354 13.99 42.57 1.59
CA VAL A 354 12.95 43.16 0.75
C VAL A 354 12.20 44.19 1.58
N GLU A 355 12.37 45.46 1.20
CA GLU A 355 11.71 46.64 1.74
C GLU A 355 10.21 46.60 1.40
N LEU A 356 9.38 46.21 2.36
CA LEU A 356 7.92 46.21 2.23
C LEU A 356 7.38 47.64 2.44
N GLN A 357 7.06 48.29 1.32
CA GLN A 357 6.39 49.59 1.30
C GLN A 357 5.05 49.53 2.04
N SER A 358 4.92 50.44 3.02
CA SER A 358 3.70 50.70 3.77
C SER A 358 2.67 51.43 2.91
N VAL A 359 1.70 50.69 2.35
CA VAL A 359 0.51 51.30 1.75
C VAL A 359 -0.49 51.62 2.85
N ARG A 360 -0.44 52.87 3.30
CA ARG A 360 -1.39 53.51 4.23
C ARG A 360 -2.64 53.93 3.46
N SER A 361 -3.68 53.08 3.41
CA SER A 361 -5.00 53.48 2.91
C SER A 361 -5.91 53.89 4.07
N SER A 362 -6.12 55.20 4.17
CA SER A 362 -7.15 55.86 4.96
C SER A 362 -8.54 55.56 4.40
N SER A 363 -9.43 54.96 5.18
CA SER A 363 -10.87 54.96 4.90
C SER A 363 -11.69 55.19 6.17
N LYS A 364 -12.60 56.17 6.06
CA LYS A 364 -13.48 56.75 7.08
C LYS A 364 -14.42 55.73 7.76
N PRO A 365 -14.86 55.99 9.00
CA PRO A 365 -15.93 55.24 9.63
C PRO A 365 -17.30 55.72 9.12
N SER A 366 -17.99 54.88 8.36
CA SER A 366 -19.41 55.06 8.07
C SER A 366 -20.23 54.21 9.03
N ALA A 367 -21.07 54.88 9.82
CA ALA A 367 -22.10 54.29 10.65
C ALA A 367 -23.07 53.49 9.77
N VAL A 368 -23.17 52.18 9.99
CA VAL A 368 -24.15 51.30 9.33
C VAL A 368 -24.88 50.49 10.40
N SER A 369 -26.10 50.94 10.66
CA SER A 369 -27.30 50.22 11.07
C SER A 369 -27.14 48.90 11.84
N HIS A 370 -27.44 48.97 13.14
CA HIS A 370 -28.01 47.87 13.94
C HIS A 370 -29.40 47.48 13.39
N PHE A 371 -29.49 46.65 12.35
CA PHE A 371 -30.76 46.00 11.99
C PHE A 371 -30.58 44.77 11.07
N ARG A 372 -30.17 43.62 11.64
CA ARG A 372 -30.50 42.25 11.15
C ARG A 372 -29.75 41.19 11.96
N ALA A 373 -30.32 40.77 13.08
CA ALA A 373 -29.89 39.54 13.76
C ALA A 373 -31.03 38.52 13.94
N SER A 374 -32.30 38.91 13.73
CA SER A 374 -33.46 38.06 14.03
C SER A 374 -34.01 37.23 12.86
N VAL A 375 -33.48 37.39 11.63
CA VAL A 375 -33.94 36.63 10.44
C VAL A 375 -33.04 35.43 10.12
N SER A 376 -31.83 35.36 10.69
CA SER A 376 -30.92 34.23 10.44
C SER A 376 -31.25 32.98 11.27
N GLU A 377 -31.89 33.14 12.43
CA GLU A 377 -32.06 32.06 13.40
C GLU A 377 -33.28 31.17 13.07
N THR A 378 -34.32 31.74 12.46
CA THR A 378 -35.49 30.98 11.97
C THR A 378 -35.17 30.18 10.70
N ALA A 379 -34.22 30.65 9.87
CA ALA A 379 -33.77 29.93 8.68
C ALA A 379 -32.88 28.71 9.02
N SER A 380 -32.12 28.74 10.11
CA SER A 380 -31.34 27.58 10.57
C SER A 380 -32.23 26.51 11.21
N LEU A 381 -33.22 26.92 12.01
CA LEU A 381 -34.15 26.01 12.69
C LEU A 381 -35.07 25.23 11.74
N THR A 382 -35.48 25.84 10.63
CA THR A 382 -36.28 25.17 9.58
C THR A 382 -35.42 24.19 8.77
N ARG A 383 -34.18 24.57 8.44
CA ARG A 383 -33.22 23.69 7.72
C ARG A 383 -32.93 22.39 8.48
N ASP A 384 -32.74 22.46 9.79
CA ASP A 384 -32.44 21.26 10.59
C ASP A 384 -33.62 20.27 10.65
N ARG A 385 -34.87 20.75 10.65
CA ARG A 385 -36.05 19.86 10.63
C ARG A 385 -36.16 19.07 9.33
N ASP A 386 -35.90 19.70 8.20
CA ASP A 386 -36.01 19.04 6.89
C ASP A 386 -34.96 17.92 6.76
N VAL A 387 -33.72 18.18 7.17
CA VAL A 387 -32.64 17.18 7.15
C VAL A 387 -32.97 16.00 8.05
N VAL A 388 -33.46 16.25 9.27
CA VAL A 388 -33.84 15.19 10.21
C VAL A 388 -34.99 14.34 9.64
N SER A 389 -35.98 14.95 9.01
CA SER A 389 -37.11 14.22 8.41
C SER A 389 -36.67 13.30 7.26
N ILE A 390 -35.75 13.77 6.41
CA ILE A 390 -35.17 12.98 5.32
C ILE A 390 -34.36 11.82 5.90
N LEU A 391 -33.50 12.08 6.90
CA LEU A 391 -32.70 11.04 7.54
C LEU A 391 -33.55 9.98 8.22
N LEU A 392 -34.61 10.38 8.93
CA LEU A 392 -35.58 9.45 9.51
C LEU A 392 -36.30 8.63 8.44
N GLY A 393 -36.63 9.23 7.29
CA GLY A 393 -37.18 8.51 6.13
C GLY A 393 -36.24 7.45 5.55
N VAL A 394 -34.93 7.58 5.76
CA VAL A 394 -33.91 6.57 5.39
C VAL A 394 -33.55 5.66 6.57
N GLY A 395 -34.12 5.88 7.76
CA GLY A 395 -33.86 5.12 8.98
C GLY A 395 -32.54 5.45 9.68
N LEU A 396 -31.99 6.65 9.46
CA LEU A 396 -30.68 7.06 9.94
C LEU A 396 -30.75 8.24 10.90
N ARG A 397 -29.73 8.33 11.76
CA ARG A 397 -29.54 9.41 12.73
C ARG A 397 -28.46 10.36 12.23
N LEU A 398 -28.49 11.62 12.65
CA LEU A 398 -27.45 12.61 12.33
C LEU A 398 -26.04 12.12 12.71
N LYS A 399 -25.94 11.33 13.79
CA LYS A 399 -24.71 10.67 14.26
C LYS A 399 -24.11 9.76 13.17
N ASP A 400 -24.94 9.11 12.37
CA ASP A 400 -24.49 8.17 11.34
C ASP A 400 -23.76 8.88 10.19
N LEU A 401 -24.13 10.13 9.88
CA LEU A 401 -23.43 10.96 8.90
C LEU A 401 -22.01 11.31 9.35
N ASN A 402 -21.84 11.68 10.62
CA ASN A 402 -20.51 11.97 11.16
C ASN A 402 -19.66 10.70 11.23
N ASN A 403 -20.27 9.56 11.56
CA ASN A 403 -19.63 8.25 11.54
C ASN A 403 -19.16 7.89 10.11
N LEU A 404 -19.96 8.16 9.07
CA LEU A 404 -19.60 7.86 7.69
C LEU A 404 -18.44 8.73 7.18
N TYR A 405 -18.44 10.02 7.54
CA TYR A 405 -17.31 10.91 7.25
C TYR A 405 -16.02 10.44 7.96
N PHE A 406 -16.15 10.10 9.24
CA PHE A 406 -15.04 9.58 10.03
C PHE A 406 -14.54 8.23 9.50
N PHE A 407 -15.43 7.36 9.03
CA PHE A 407 -15.09 6.14 8.30
C PHE A 407 -14.28 6.45 7.04
N GLY A 408 -14.71 7.43 6.23
CA GLY A 408 -13.94 7.90 5.07
C GLY A 408 -12.52 8.33 5.44
N PHE A 409 -12.36 9.08 6.53
CA PHE A 409 -11.04 9.45 7.05
C PHE A 409 -10.22 8.23 7.47
N LEU A 410 -10.79 7.31 8.24
CA LEU A 410 -10.12 6.08 8.68
C LEU A 410 -9.69 5.20 7.50
N MET A 411 -10.45 5.18 6.41
CA MET A 411 -10.14 4.40 5.20
C MET A 411 -8.93 4.92 4.42
N SER A 412 -8.45 6.14 4.67
CA SER A 412 -7.21 6.66 4.05
C SER A 412 -5.95 5.87 4.42
N PHE A 413 -5.90 5.33 5.63
CA PHE A 413 -4.77 4.51 6.13
C PHE A 413 -4.68 3.13 5.46
N PRO A 414 -5.74 2.27 5.47
CA PRO A 414 -5.70 1.02 4.72
C PRO A 414 -5.54 1.27 3.22
N PHE A 415 -6.12 2.34 2.66
CA PHE A 415 -5.88 2.70 1.27
C PHE A 415 -4.39 2.96 0.97
N THR A 416 -3.69 3.68 1.85
CA THR A 416 -2.24 3.88 1.74
C THR A 416 -1.49 2.55 1.84
N GLY A 417 -1.88 1.68 2.77
CA GLY A 417 -1.34 0.32 2.88
C GLY A 417 -1.51 -0.50 1.60
N GLN A 418 -2.67 -0.45 0.96
CA GLN A 418 -2.94 -1.12 -0.32
C GLN A 418 -2.09 -0.57 -1.46
N TRP A 419 -1.87 0.75 -1.51
CA TRP A 419 -0.97 1.36 -2.50
C TRP A 419 0.46 0.91 -2.32
N LEU A 420 0.98 0.91 -1.09
CA LEU A 420 2.33 0.41 -0.81
C LEU A 420 2.43 -1.08 -1.15
N PHE A 421 1.44 -1.88 -0.76
CA PHE A 421 1.37 -3.30 -1.10
C PHE A 421 1.46 -3.51 -2.62
N TRP A 422 0.66 -2.79 -3.41
CA TRP A 422 0.67 -2.91 -4.87
C TRP A 422 1.92 -2.32 -5.54
N ALA A 423 2.40 -1.17 -5.08
CA ALA A 423 3.62 -0.56 -5.60
C ALA A 423 4.84 -1.45 -5.37
N GLY A 424 4.92 -2.08 -4.19
CA GLY A 424 5.91 -3.10 -3.86
C GLY A 424 5.74 -4.36 -4.70
N PHE A 425 4.53 -4.89 -4.84
CA PHE A 425 4.26 -6.06 -5.68
C PHE A 425 4.67 -5.84 -7.15
N VAL A 426 4.24 -4.73 -7.76
CA VAL A 426 4.57 -4.42 -9.17
C VAL A 426 6.07 -4.17 -9.33
N GLY A 427 6.72 -3.50 -8.37
CA GLY A 427 8.17 -3.27 -8.40
C GLY A 427 8.97 -4.56 -8.22
N LEU A 428 8.47 -5.47 -7.38
CA LEU A 428 9.05 -6.79 -7.16
C LEU A 428 8.94 -7.64 -8.43
N ALA A 429 7.76 -7.72 -9.05
CA ALA A 429 7.54 -8.40 -10.32
C ALA A 429 8.34 -7.78 -11.48
N GLY A 430 8.47 -6.44 -11.47
CA GLY A 430 9.19 -5.63 -12.46
C GLY A 430 8.60 -5.71 -13.87
N ASP A 431 9.48 -5.71 -14.88
CA ASP A 431 9.09 -5.67 -16.30
C ASP A 431 8.92 -7.06 -16.94
N ARG A 432 8.89 -8.13 -16.13
CA ARG A 432 8.66 -9.49 -16.59
C ARG A 432 7.22 -9.71 -17.08
#